data_AF-A0A0C4EJW6-F1
#
_entry.id   AF-A0A0C4EJW6-F1
#
_cell.length_a   1.000
_cell.length_b   1.000
_cell.length_c   1.000
_cell.angle_alpha   90.00
_cell.angle_beta   90.00
_cell.angle_gamma   90.00
#
_symmetry.space_group_name_H-M   'P 1'
#
loop_
_entity.id
_entity.type
_entity.pdbx_description
1 polymer ?
#
loop_
_entity_poly.entity_id
_entity_poly.type
_entity_poly.pdbx_seq_one_letter_code
_entity_poly.pdbx_strand_id
1 'polypeptide(L)'
;MPRSSKRAESIRNLRQILRLHITQAAFEARYNDSNGESSTIEDSEIEELVMTLISIKKKRYLAERVQLERAPDITKYLFRLDTGRFKQEFRMSQGSFHQLLDLIKNHRIFHNNSNVPQRPVQDQLMVTLRRMGMSGNGSSIGVLARFFRISEGTVILYCSRVVEAILALESDYVVWPNHNARETIAADIADSTGFKRCVGFIDGTLLPLDEKPSIDPQDYYSRKGSYGLATLVVCDAEKQIITT
;
A
#
# COMPACT_ATOMS: atom_id res chain seq x y z
N MET A 1 2.69 3.35 19.71
CA MET A 1 3.06 4.70 20.21
C MET A 1 3.59 5.55 19.05
N PRO A 2 3.10 6.77 18.82
CA PRO A 2 3.67 7.64 17.80
C PRO A 2 5.08 8.07 18.20
N ARG A 3 6.09 7.70 17.38
CA ARG A 3 7.47 8.11 17.58
C ARG A 3 7.61 9.60 17.29
N SER A 4 8.13 10.36 18.26
CA SER A 4 8.42 11.78 18.09
C SER A 4 9.60 11.96 17.12
N SER A 5 9.48 12.87 16.14
CA SER A 5 10.59 13.13 15.21
C SER A 5 11.76 13.80 15.93
N LYS A 6 13.01 13.52 15.51
CA LYS A 6 14.21 14.23 16.02
C LYS A 6 14.04 15.75 15.99
N ARG A 7 13.39 16.29 14.95
CA ARG A 7 13.07 17.73 14.86
C ARG A 7 12.16 18.20 15.99
N ALA A 8 11.09 17.47 16.26
CA ALA A 8 10.14 17.82 17.33
C ALA A 8 10.82 17.76 18.70
N GLU A 9 11.70 16.79 18.90
CA GLU A 9 12.52 16.65 20.10
C GLU A 9 13.52 17.80 20.26
N SER A 10 14.31 18.11 19.22
CA SER A 10 15.24 19.26 19.25
C SER A 10 14.52 20.58 19.52
N ILE A 11 13.34 20.81 18.93
CA ILE A 11 12.53 22.02 19.19
C ILE A 11 12.06 22.07 20.64
N ARG A 12 11.65 20.93 21.23
CA ARG A 12 11.24 20.89 22.64
C ARG A 12 12.42 21.16 23.56
N ASN A 13 13.56 20.52 23.32
CA ASN A 13 14.76 20.65 24.14
C ASN A 13 15.27 22.10 24.10
N LEU A 14 15.42 22.69 22.91
CA LEU A 14 15.85 24.08 22.77
C LEU A 14 14.89 25.06 23.46
N ARG A 15 13.58 24.84 23.37
CA ARG A 15 12.59 25.66 24.09
C ARG A 15 12.71 25.54 25.60
N GLN A 16 13.03 24.35 26.10
CA GLN A 16 13.20 24.12 27.54
C GLN A 16 14.47 24.80 28.04
N ILE A 17 15.58 24.66 27.31
CA ILE A 17 16.85 25.32 27.62
C ILE A 17 16.66 26.85 27.62
N LEU A 18 16.08 27.42 26.56
CA LEU A 18 15.78 28.86 26.50
C LEU A 18 14.95 29.37 27.68
N ARG A 19 13.95 28.59 28.13
CA ARG A 19 13.16 28.96 29.31
C ARG A 19 14.00 28.96 30.58
N LEU A 20 14.90 28.01 30.74
CA LEU A 20 15.78 27.94 31.91
C LEU A 20 16.72 29.15 31.96
N HIS A 21 17.40 29.47 30.85
CA HIS A 21 18.28 30.66 30.78
C HIS A 21 17.52 31.96 31.06
N ILE A 22 16.32 32.15 30.47
CA ILE A 22 15.50 33.35 30.74
C ILE A 22 15.09 33.42 32.23
N THR A 23 14.75 32.28 32.84
CA THR A 23 14.32 32.24 34.25
C THR A 23 15.51 32.51 35.18
N GLN A 24 16.69 31.99 34.84
CA GLN A 24 17.93 32.23 35.57
C GLN A 24 18.34 33.71 35.49
N ALA A 25 18.39 34.28 34.28
CA ALA A 25 18.69 35.71 34.09
C ALA A 25 17.70 36.61 34.85
N ALA A 26 16.40 36.26 34.84
CA ALA A 26 15.38 37.00 35.59
C ALA A 26 15.53 36.86 37.13
N PHE A 27 16.05 35.73 37.61
CA PHE A 27 16.35 35.51 39.03
C PHE A 27 17.59 36.32 39.44
N GLU A 28 18.67 36.25 38.67
CA GLU A 28 19.91 36.99 38.93
C GLU A 28 19.68 38.51 38.90
N ALA A 29 18.90 39.01 37.92
CA ALA A 29 18.51 40.42 37.86
C ALA A 29 17.65 40.89 39.05
N ARG A 30 16.99 39.98 39.79
CA ARG A 30 16.19 40.30 40.99
C ARG A 30 16.97 40.24 42.28
N TYR A 31 18.05 39.45 42.35
CA TYR A 31 18.68 39.07 43.62
C TYR A 31 20.19 39.35 43.70
N ASN A 32 20.88 39.70 42.60
CA ASN A 32 22.29 40.09 42.62
C ASN A 32 22.48 41.60 42.42
N ASP A 33 23.10 42.27 43.39
CA ASP A 33 23.47 43.69 43.35
C ASP A 33 25.00 43.82 43.15
N SER A 34 25.42 44.17 41.92
CA SER A 34 26.76 44.58 41.44
C SER A 34 27.96 43.59 41.53
N ASN A 35 28.46 43.11 40.38
CA ASN A 35 29.64 43.68 39.68
C ASN A 35 29.88 42.95 38.34
N GLY A 36 30.24 43.73 37.32
CA GLY A 36 30.23 43.34 35.91
C GLY A 36 31.34 42.37 35.50
N GLU A 37 30.93 41.39 34.67
CA GLU A 37 31.66 40.78 33.54
C GLU A 37 30.89 39.56 32.96
N SER A 38 29.82 39.07 33.62
CA SER A 38 29.06 37.86 33.19
C SER A 38 27.99 38.08 32.11
N SER A 39 27.44 39.30 31.95
CA SER A 39 26.22 39.52 31.15
C SER A 39 26.40 39.29 29.65
N THR A 40 27.59 39.56 29.10
CA THR A 40 27.84 39.48 27.65
C THR A 40 27.96 38.04 27.14
N ILE A 41 28.43 37.11 27.97
CA ILE A 41 28.58 35.70 27.62
C ILE A 41 27.22 35.00 27.60
N GLU A 42 26.38 35.26 28.61
CA GLU A 42 25.03 34.68 28.71
C GLU A 42 24.09 35.18 27.61
N ASP A 43 24.16 36.47 27.27
CA ASP A 43 23.37 37.04 26.17
C ASP A 43 23.76 36.41 24.81
N SER A 44 25.06 36.13 24.62
CA SER A 44 25.56 35.45 23.41
C SER A 44 25.06 34.01 23.29
N GLU A 45 24.98 33.26 24.40
CA GLU A 45 24.46 31.89 24.41
C GLU A 45 22.95 31.86 24.11
N ILE A 46 22.19 32.80 24.68
CA ILE A 46 20.75 32.93 24.40
C ILE A 46 20.52 33.26 22.93
N GLU A 47 21.30 34.19 22.36
CA GLU A 47 21.21 34.55 20.95
C GLU A 47 21.50 33.35 20.04
N GLU A 48 22.53 32.55 20.34
CA GLU A 48 22.86 31.33 19.60
C GLU A 48 21.72 30.29 19.67
N LEU A 49 21.12 30.09 20.83
CA LEU A 49 19.97 29.18 21.02
C LEU A 49 18.74 29.65 20.23
N VAL A 50 18.45 30.95 20.22
CA VAL A 50 17.36 31.54 19.43
C VAL A 50 17.61 31.35 17.93
N MET A 51 18.82 31.63 17.46
CA MET A 51 19.19 31.49 16.05
C MET A 51 19.14 30.03 15.58
N THR A 52 19.56 29.09 16.44
CA THR A 52 19.44 27.66 16.20
C THR A 52 17.98 27.22 16.13
N LEU A 53 17.13 27.68 17.06
CA LEU A 53 15.70 27.36 17.07
C LEU A 53 14.98 27.90 15.82
N ILE A 54 15.30 29.12 15.38
CA ILE A 54 14.78 29.70 14.13
C ILE A 54 15.21 28.85 12.94
N SER A 55 16.48 28.48 12.86
CA SER A 55 17.03 27.67 11.76
C SER A 55 16.35 26.31 11.67
N ILE A 56 16.11 25.65 12.79
CA ILE A 56 15.39 24.36 12.85
C ILE A 56 13.91 24.52 12.50
N LYS A 57 13.27 25.62 12.94
CA LYS A 57 11.86 25.88 12.62
C LYS A 57 11.64 26.16 11.14
N LYS A 58 12.56 26.88 10.49
CA LYS A 58 12.53 27.18 9.05
C LYS A 58 12.68 25.91 8.19
N LYS A 59 13.40 24.90 8.67
CA LYS A 59 13.58 23.62 7.95
C LYS A 59 12.45 22.64 8.29
N ARG A 60 11.90 21.96 7.28
CA ARG A 60 10.91 20.87 7.49
C ARG A 60 11.56 19.60 8.07
N TYR A 61 12.83 19.35 7.73
CA TYR A 61 13.61 18.19 8.17
C TYR A 61 14.98 18.64 8.68
N LEU A 62 15.51 17.98 9.71
CA LEU A 62 16.85 18.27 10.25
C LEU A 62 17.97 17.68 9.39
N ALA A 63 17.74 16.48 8.85
CA ALA A 63 18.68 15.84 7.96
C ALA A 63 18.53 16.37 6.52
N GLU A 64 19.65 16.45 5.81
CA GLU A 64 19.66 16.71 4.38
C GLU A 64 18.91 15.62 3.63
N ARG A 65 18.15 16.02 2.61
CA ARG A 65 17.46 15.08 1.75
C ARG A 65 18.39 14.66 0.62
N VAL A 66 18.99 13.49 0.78
CA VAL A 66 19.75 12.86 -0.31
C VAL A 66 18.75 12.32 -1.33
N GLN A 67 18.88 12.77 -2.58
CA GLN A 67 18.15 12.16 -3.67
C GLN A 67 18.78 10.80 -3.96
N LEU A 68 18.04 9.72 -3.70
CA LEU A 68 18.48 8.38 -4.07
C LEU A 68 18.41 8.23 -5.59
N GLU A 69 19.46 7.62 -6.15
CA GLU A 69 19.48 7.22 -7.56
C GLU A 69 18.27 6.31 -7.85
N ARG A 70 17.63 6.54 -8.99
CA ARG A 70 16.45 5.77 -9.42
C ARG A 70 16.86 4.90 -10.59
N ALA A 71 16.48 3.62 -10.56
CA ALA A 71 16.63 2.72 -11.70
C ALA A 71 16.00 3.31 -12.99
N PRO A 72 16.37 2.84 -14.19
CA PRO A 72 15.70 3.23 -15.43
C PRO A 72 14.20 2.88 -15.43
N ASP A 73 13.39 3.60 -16.21
CA ASP A 73 11.98 3.26 -16.38
C ASP A 73 11.82 1.94 -17.15
N ILE A 74 11.26 0.94 -16.49
CA ILE A 74 11.10 -0.42 -17.03
C ILE A 74 9.71 -0.65 -17.65
N THR A 75 8.73 0.25 -17.45
CA THR A 75 7.34 0.04 -17.89
C THR A 75 7.26 -0.25 -19.40
N LYS A 76 7.95 0.54 -20.22
CA LYS A 76 7.99 0.35 -21.68
C LYS A 76 8.65 -0.97 -22.11
N TYR A 77 9.58 -1.49 -21.33
CA TYR A 77 10.19 -2.79 -21.60
C TYR A 77 9.20 -3.92 -21.27
N LEU A 78 8.49 -3.82 -20.15
CA LEU A 78 7.54 -4.85 -19.70
C LEU A 78 6.41 -5.07 -20.72
N PHE A 79 5.92 -4.02 -21.39
CA PHE A 79 4.90 -4.16 -22.46
C PHE A 79 5.43 -4.63 -23.81
N ARG A 80 6.76 -4.73 -23.98
CA ARG A 80 7.39 -5.32 -25.16
C ARG A 80 7.71 -6.81 -24.99
N LEU A 81 7.44 -7.36 -23.81
CA LEU A 81 7.56 -8.79 -23.56
C LEU A 81 6.54 -9.56 -24.38
N ASP A 82 6.90 -10.77 -24.81
CA ASP A 82 5.94 -11.71 -25.39
C ASP A 82 4.91 -12.16 -24.33
N THR A 83 3.79 -12.72 -24.78
CA THR A 83 2.69 -13.16 -23.92
C THR A 83 3.14 -14.09 -22.79
N GLY A 84 4.09 -14.99 -23.05
CA GLY A 84 4.59 -15.93 -22.06
C GLY A 84 5.35 -15.23 -20.94
N ARG A 85 6.31 -14.36 -21.31
CA ARG A 85 7.09 -13.56 -20.35
C ARG A 85 6.23 -12.55 -19.61
N PHE A 86 5.29 -11.87 -20.29
CA PHE A 86 4.35 -10.96 -19.64
C PHE A 86 3.51 -11.71 -18.60
N LYS A 87 3.02 -12.91 -18.94
CA LYS A 87 2.26 -13.76 -18.01
C LYS A 87 3.12 -14.25 -16.84
N GLN A 88 4.41 -14.49 -17.01
CA GLN A 88 5.30 -14.80 -15.90
C GLN A 88 5.42 -13.61 -14.93
N GLU A 89 5.47 -12.38 -15.45
CA GLU A 89 5.65 -11.16 -14.65
C GLU A 89 4.38 -10.71 -13.93
N PHE A 90 3.21 -10.87 -14.54
CA PHE A 90 1.94 -10.33 -14.03
C PHE A 90 0.84 -11.38 -13.81
N ARG A 91 1.15 -12.67 -14.01
CA ARG A 91 0.22 -13.81 -13.92
C ARG A 91 -1.01 -13.76 -14.84
N MET A 92 -1.07 -12.79 -15.73
CA MET A 92 -2.13 -12.64 -16.73
C MET A 92 -1.57 -12.30 -18.10
N SER A 93 -2.34 -12.56 -19.15
CA SER A 93 -1.94 -12.15 -20.51
C SER A 93 -2.00 -10.63 -20.66
N GLN A 94 -1.24 -10.07 -21.61
CA GLN A 94 -1.31 -8.65 -21.91
C GLN A 94 -2.70 -8.22 -22.40
N GLY A 95 -3.43 -9.07 -23.13
CA GLY A 95 -4.81 -8.80 -23.55
C GLY A 95 -5.76 -8.67 -22.34
N SER A 96 -5.74 -9.65 -21.45
CA SER A 96 -6.54 -9.63 -20.21
C SER A 96 -6.19 -8.46 -19.30
N PHE A 97 -4.91 -8.07 -19.26
CA PHE A 97 -4.46 -6.88 -18.53
C PHE A 97 -5.14 -5.61 -19.04
N HIS A 98 -5.21 -5.40 -20.37
CA HIS A 98 -5.86 -4.22 -20.94
C HIS A 98 -7.38 -4.23 -20.73
N GLN A 99 -8.02 -5.41 -20.85
CA GLN A 99 -9.44 -5.57 -20.54
C GLN A 99 -9.74 -5.15 -19.09
N LEU A 100 -8.97 -5.66 -18.12
CA LEU A 100 -9.14 -5.27 -16.71
C LEU A 100 -8.86 -3.78 -16.50
N LEU A 101 -7.81 -3.24 -17.12
CA LEU A 101 -7.49 -1.82 -17.05
C LEU A 101 -8.65 -0.95 -17.55
N ASP A 102 -9.28 -1.34 -18.66
CA ASP A 102 -10.41 -0.60 -19.23
C ASP A 102 -11.64 -0.61 -18.31
N LEU A 103 -11.86 -1.68 -17.56
CA LEU A 103 -12.94 -1.77 -16.57
C LEU A 103 -12.68 -0.85 -15.36
N ILE A 104 -11.44 -0.78 -14.87
CA ILE A 104 -11.15 -0.08 -13.60
C ILE A 104 -10.66 1.37 -13.78
N LYS A 105 -10.20 1.78 -14.98
CA LYS A 105 -9.48 3.06 -15.18
C LYS A 105 -10.25 4.32 -14.75
N ASN A 106 -11.58 4.27 -14.80
CA ASN A 106 -12.46 5.40 -14.44
C ASN A 106 -12.93 5.35 -12.99
N HIS A 107 -12.47 4.40 -12.18
CA HIS A 107 -12.89 4.29 -10.79
C HIS A 107 -12.40 5.50 -9.98
N ARG A 108 -13.28 6.08 -9.16
CA ARG A 108 -13.04 7.31 -8.38
C ARG A 108 -11.75 7.30 -7.54
N ILE A 109 -11.31 6.12 -7.10
CA ILE A 109 -10.10 5.96 -6.26
C ILE A 109 -8.82 6.41 -6.98
N PHE A 110 -8.81 6.37 -8.31
CA PHE A 110 -7.68 6.80 -9.14
C PHE A 110 -7.67 8.30 -9.46
N HIS A 111 -8.73 9.01 -9.06
CA HIS A 111 -8.84 10.46 -9.22
C HIS A 111 -8.57 11.14 -7.88
N ASN A 112 -7.80 12.23 -7.89
CA ASN A 112 -7.60 13.08 -6.73
C ASN A 112 -7.97 14.53 -7.07
N ASN A 113 -8.38 15.30 -6.06
CA ASN A 113 -8.60 16.74 -6.18
C ASN A 113 -7.27 17.49 -5.90
N SER A 114 -6.20 17.11 -6.61
CA SER A 114 -4.86 17.67 -6.43
C SER A 114 -4.35 18.29 -7.72
N ASN A 115 -3.50 19.30 -7.59
CA ASN A 115 -2.78 19.89 -8.73
C ASN A 115 -1.72 18.95 -9.31
N VAL A 116 -1.40 17.85 -8.62
CA VAL A 116 -0.49 16.81 -9.09
C VAL A 116 -1.31 15.57 -9.45
N PRO A 117 -1.35 15.17 -10.73
CA PRO A 117 -2.11 14.01 -11.15
C PRO A 117 -1.58 12.74 -10.49
N GLN A 118 -2.48 11.80 -10.22
CA GLN A 118 -2.05 10.46 -9.84
C GLN A 118 -1.27 9.80 -10.98
N ARG A 119 -0.38 8.87 -10.64
CA ARG A 119 0.31 8.03 -11.62
C ARG A 119 -0.72 7.19 -12.40
N PRO A 120 -0.51 6.91 -13.71
CA PRO A 120 -1.46 6.16 -14.52
C PRO A 120 -1.93 4.85 -13.87
N VAL A 121 -3.22 4.52 -14.03
CA VAL A 121 -3.82 3.30 -13.46
C VAL A 121 -3.08 2.04 -13.91
N GLN A 122 -2.59 2.03 -15.15
CA GLN A 122 -1.75 0.99 -15.72
C GLN A 122 -0.53 0.68 -14.84
N ASP A 123 0.20 1.70 -14.36
CA ASP A 123 1.37 1.50 -13.49
C ASP A 123 0.94 0.94 -12.13
N GLN A 124 -0.17 1.42 -11.57
CA GLN A 124 -0.70 0.94 -10.29
C GLN A 124 -1.12 -0.54 -10.38
N LEU A 125 -1.77 -0.92 -11.49
CA LEU A 125 -2.18 -2.28 -11.80
C LEU A 125 -0.97 -3.21 -11.97
N MET A 126 0.05 -2.79 -12.72
CA MET A 126 1.30 -3.57 -12.87
C MET A 126 1.98 -3.86 -11.53
N VAL A 127 2.11 -2.86 -10.67
CA VAL A 127 2.70 -3.02 -9.33
C VAL A 127 1.91 -4.03 -8.52
N THR A 128 0.58 -3.93 -8.56
CA THR A 128 -0.31 -4.80 -7.78
C THR A 128 -0.26 -6.25 -8.27
N LEU A 129 -0.39 -6.47 -9.57
CA LEU A 129 -0.34 -7.81 -10.16
C LEU A 129 1.01 -8.48 -9.97
N ARG A 130 2.11 -7.73 -10.15
CA ARG A 130 3.45 -8.27 -9.91
C ARG A 130 3.63 -8.66 -8.45
N ARG A 131 3.14 -7.85 -7.50
CA ARG A 131 3.18 -8.19 -6.08
C ARG A 131 2.40 -9.46 -5.77
N MET A 132 1.16 -9.55 -6.24
CA MET A 132 0.29 -10.72 -6.01
C MET A 132 0.75 -11.97 -6.74
N GLY A 133 1.51 -11.81 -7.83
CA GLY A 133 2.08 -12.90 -8.61
C GLY A 133 3.40 -13.45 -8.08
N MET A 134 3.99 -12.83 -7.05
CA MET A 134 5.26 -13.22 -6.45
C MET A 134 5.04 -13.70 -5.01
N SER A 135 5.94 -14.56 -4.53
CA SER A 135 5.95 -15.06 -3.14
C SER A 135 7.32 -14.84 -2.48
N GLY A 136 7.37 -14.92 -1.15
CA GLY A 136 8.58 -14.71 -0.36
C GLY A 136 9.25 -13.35 -0.63
N ASN A 137 10.58 -13.34 -0.67
CA ASN A 137 11.39 -12.12 -0.85
C ASN A 137 11.05 -11.32 -2.12
N GLY A 138 10.58 -11.99 -3.17
CA GLY A 138 10.19 -11.34 -4.43
C GLY A 138 8.97 -10.42 -4.29
N SER A 139 8.07 -10.72 -3.35
CA SER A 139 6.88 -9.92 -3.06
C SER A 139 7.15 -8.74 -2.12
N SER A 140 8.39 -8.60 -1.62
CA SER A 140 8.74 -7.59 -0.64
C SER A 140 8.56 -6.16 -1.16
N ILE A 141 8.05 -5.29 -0.29
CA ILE A 141 7.69 -3.91 -0.63
C ILE A 141 8.93 -3.14 -1.12
N GLY A 142 10.07 -3.29 -0.47
CA GLY A 142 11.31 -2.61 -0.86
C GLY A 142 11.90 -3.08 -2.19
N VAL A 143 11.69 -4.34 -2.59
CA VAL A 143 12.09 -4.84 -3.91
C VAL A 143 11.21 -4.21 -4.99
N LEU A 144 9.89 -4.23 -4.82
CA LEU A 144 8.95 -3.63 -5.77
C LEU A 144 9.12 -2.12 -5.89
N ALA A 145 9.35 -1.44 -4.76
CA ALA A 145 9.59 0.00 -4.71
C ALA A 145 10.80 0.40 -5.56
N ARG A 146 11.92 -0.33 -5.41
CA ARG A 146 13.14 -0.11 -6.22
C ARG A 146 12.90 -0.45 -7.70
N PHE A 147 12.23 -1.56 -7.98
CA PHE A 147 11.95 -2.01 -9.34
C PHE A 147 11.08 -1.01 -10.12
N PHE A 148 10.01 -0.50 -9.52
CA PHE A 148 9.07 0.44 -10.15
C PHE A 148 9.37 1.92 -9.91
N ARG A 149 10.48 2.23 -9.20
CA ARG A 149 10.94 3.58 -8.89
C ARG A 149 9.93 4.41 -8.08
N ILE A 150 9.29 3.78 -7.11
CA ILE A 150 8.28 4.38 -6.24
C ILE A 150 8.68 4.26 -4.76
N SER A 151 8.01 5.00 -3.88
CA SER A 151 8.22 4.80 -2.45
C SER A 151 7.54 3.51 -1.97
N GLU A 152 8.05 2.93 -0.89
CA GLU A 152 7.48 1.72 -0.28
C GLU A 152 6.00 1.89 0.09
N GLY A 153 5.63 3.03 0.68
CA GLY A 153 4.23 3.35 0.97
C GLY A 153 3.35 3.45 -0.30
N THR A 154 3.94 3.80 -1.44
CA THR A 154 3.22 3.84 -2.72
C THR A 154 2.86 2.45 -3.22
N VAL A 155 3.72 1.44 -3.01
CA VAL A 155 3.42 0.04 -3.36
C VAL A 155 2.16 -0.42 -2.64
N ILE A 156 2.10 -0.21 -1.31
CA ILE A 156 0.93 -0.58 -0.49
C ILE A 156 -0.31 0.17 -0.98
N LEU A 157 -0.18 1.48 -1.21
CA LEU A 157 -1.27 2.33 -1.68
C LEU A 157 -1.83 1.84 -3.02
N TYR A 158 -0.96 1.53 -3.99
CA TYR A 158 -1.40 1.03 -5.29
C TYR A 158 -2.15 -0.30 -5.17
N CYS A 159 -1.64 -1.24 -4.36
CA CYS A 159 -2.33 -2.50 -4.11
C CYS A 159 -3.71 -2.28 -3.52
N SER A 160 -3.83 -1.42 -2.51
CA SER A 160 -5.13 -1.11 -1.88
C SER A 160 -6.13 -0.55 -2.88
N ARG A 161 -5.71 0.41 -3.72
CA ARG A 161 -6.59 1.07 -4.69
C ARG A 161 -7.05 0.15 -5.81
N VAL A 162 -6.12 -0.66 -6.32
CA VAL A 162 -6.44 -1.62 -7.38
C VAL A 162 -7.37 -2.70 -6.85
N VAL A 163 -7.13 -3.22 -5.64
CA VAL A 163 -8.05 -4.18 -5.01
C VAL A 163 -9.43 -3.56 -4.81
N GLU A 164 -9.53 -2.34 -4.29
CA GLU A 164 -10.81 -1.64 -4.13
C GLU A 164 -11.55 -1.49 -5.47
N ALA A 165 -10.86 -1.08 -6.52
CA ALA A 165 -11.46 -0.92 -7.85
C ALA A 165 -11.88 -2.25 -8.48
N ILE A 166 -11.16 -3.35 -8.21
CA ILE A 166 -11.55 -4.70 -8.67
C ILE A 166 -12.76 -5.20 -7.90
N LEU A 167 -12.78 -5.02 -6.57
CA LEU A 167 -13.92 -5.40 -5.73
C LEU A 167 -15.19 -4.62 -6.09
N ALA A 168 -15.06 -3.38 -6.58
CA ALA A 168 -16.20 -2.62 -7.08
C ALA A 168 -16.91 -3.27 -8.30
N LEU A 169 -16.27 -4.22 -8.98
CA LEU A 169 -16.86 -4.97 -10.09
C LEU A 169 -17.59 -6.24 -9.62
N GLU A 170 -17.51 -6.61 -8.34
CA GLU A 170 -18.04 -7.87 -7.82
C GLU A 170 -19.52 -8.08 -8.18
N SER A 171 -20.35 -7.04 -8.04
CA SER A 171 -21.78 -7.11 -8.33
C SER A 171 -22.13 -7.38 -9.78
N ASP A 172 -21.20 -7.18 -10.70
CA ASP A 172 -21.41 -7.37 -12.13
C ASP A 172 -20.96 -8.75 -12.61
N TYR A 173 -20.03 -9.39 -11.89
CA TYR A 173 -19.37 -10.63 -12.31
C TYR A 173 -19.64 -11.83 -11.39
N VAL A 174 -19.97 -11.59 -10.12
CA VAL A 174 -20.18 -12.65 -9.13
C VAL A 174 -21.63 -12.56 -8.65
N VAL A 175 -22.55 -13.10 -9.46
CA VAL A 175 -23.99 -12.93 -9.27
C VAL A 175 -24.70 -14.28 -9.25
N TRP A 176 -25.67 -14.45 -8.35
CA TRP A 176 -26.56 -15.59 -8.41
C TRP A 176 -27.49 -15.46 -9.63
N PRO A 177 -27.51 -16.43 -10.56
CA PRO A 177 -28.39 -16.35 -11.72
C PRO A 177 -29.86 -16.28 -11.29
N ASN A 178 -30.65 -15.48 -12.02
CA ASN A 178 -32.10 -15.39 -11.82
C ASN A 178 -32.81 -16.69 -12.22
N HIS A 179 -34.12 -16.78 -11.98
CA HIS A 179 -34.90 -17.99 -12.25
C HIS A 179 -34.75 -18.51 -13.68
N ASN A 180 -34.95 -17.65 -14.67
CA ASN A 180 -34.90 -18.04 -16.08
C ASN A 180 -33.47 -18.45 -16.48
N ALA A 181 -32.46 -17.70 -16.02
CA ALA A 181 -31.06 -18.05 -16.26
C ALA A 181 -30.70 -19.41 -15.64
N ARG A 182 -31.20 -19.72 -14.44
CA ARG A 182 -31.00 -21.04 -13.81
C ARG A 182 -31.67 -22.17 -14.58
N GLU A 183 -32.85 -21.95 -15.17
CA GLU A 183 -33.49 -22.97 -16.01
C GLU A 183 -32.68 -23.24 -17.27
N THR A 184 -32.14 -22.20 -17.92
CA THR A 184 -31.25 -22.34 -19.08
C THR A 184 -29.98 -23.10 -18.70
N ILE A 185 -29.26 -22.65 -17.67
CA ILE A 185 -28.04 -23.33 -17.19
C ILE A 185 -28.34 -24.80 -16.84
N ALA A 186 -29.47 -25.07 -16.20
CA ALA A 186 -29.86 -26.43 -15.84
C ALA A 186 -30.19 -27.33 -17.03
N ALA A 187 -30.74 -26.77 -18.12
CA ALA A 187 -30.94 -27.51 -19.36
C ALA A 187 -29.59 -27.81 -20.01
N ASP A 188 -28.71 -26.81 -20.13
CA ASP A 188 -27.39 -26.96 -20.76
C ASP A 188 -26.49 -27.95 -20.01
N ILE A 189 -26.51 -27.92 -18.68
CA ILE A 189 -25.79 -28.90 -17.85
C ILE A 189 -26.42 -30.29 -17.98
N ALA A 190 -27.75 -30.40 -18.01
CA ALA A 190 -28.40 -31.70 -18.18
C ALA A 190 -28.05 -32.34 -19.53
N ASP A 191 -27.98 -31.56 -20.60
CA ASP A 191 -27.64 -32.03 -21.94
C ASP A 191 -26.17 -32.45 -22.06
N SER A 192 -25.26 -31.71 -21.42
CA SER A 192 -23.82 -31.98 -21.49
C SER A 192 -23.32 -33.06 -20.51
N THR A 193 -23.97 -33.21 -19.34
CA THR A 193 -23.49 -34.08 -18.25
C THR A 193 -24.50 -35.12 -17.76
N GLY A 194 -25.79 -34.96 -18.08
CA GLY A 194 -26.89 -35.79 -17.56
C GLY A 194 -27.44 -35.35 -16.19
N PHE A 195 -26.82 -34.36 -15.53
CA PHE A 195 -27.26 -33.88 -14.22
C PHE A 195 -28.45 -32.92 -14.34
N LYS A 196 -29.67 -33.44 -14.14
CA LYS A 196 -30.90 -32.66 -14.19
C LYS A 196 -30.99 -31.65 -13.05
N ARG A 197 -31.48 -30.43 -13.35
CA ARG A 197 -31.68 -29.32 -12.39
C ARG A 197 -30.39 -28.85 -11.70
N CYS A 198 -29.22 -29.15 -12.27
CA CYS A 198 -27.95 -28.67 -11.79
C CYS A 198 -27.70 -27.26 -12.33
N VAL A 199 -27.39 -26.28 -11.47
CA VAL A 199 -27.15 -24.89 -11.88
C VAL A 199 -25.69 -24.46 -11.77
N GLY A 200 -24.81 -25.40 -11.42
CA GLY A 200 -23.38 -25.17 -11.28
C GLY A 200 -22.68 -26.27 -10.50
N PHE A 201 -21.36 -26.26 -10.56
CA PHE A 201 -20.47 -27.20 -9.91
C PHE A 201 -19.72 -26.52 -8.79
N ILE A 202 -19.70 -27.15 -7.62
CA ILE A 202 -18.96 -26.66 -6.45
C ILE A 202 -17.65 -27.44 -6.29
N ASP A 203 -16.55 -26.72 -6.12
CA ASP A 203 -15.26 -27.32 -5.75
C ASP A 203 -14.51 -26.46 -4.74
N GLY A 204 -13.66 -27.12 -3.96
CA GLY A 204 -12.83 -26.50 -2.93
C GLY A 204 -11.42 -26.22 -3.42
N THR A 205 -10.92 -25.02 -3.15
CA THR A 205 -9.52 -24.66 -3.35
C THR A 205 -8.91 -24.15 -2.05
N LEU A 206 -7.64 -24.47 -1.82
CA LEU A 206 -6.88 -23.96 -0.69
C LEU A 206 -5.99 -22.83 -1.19
N LEU A 207 -6.25 -21.60 -0.74
CA LEU A 207 -5.40 -20.45 -1.02
C LEU A 207 -4.23 -20.46 -0.01
N PRO A 208 -2.99 -20.76 -0.44
CA PRO A 208 -1.87 -20.86 0.49
C PRO A 208 -1.52 -19.49 1.07
N LEU A 209 -1.21 -19.45 2.36
CA LEU A 209 -0.68 -18.28 3.04
C LEU A 209 0.82 -18.46 3.26
N ASP A 210 1.59 -17.43 2.89
CA ASP A 210 3.04 -17.41 3.08
C ASP A 210 3.41 -17.28 4.57
N GLU A 211 2.62 -16.49 5.30
CA GLU A 211 2.81 -16.24 6.73
C GLU A 211 1.68 -16.87 7.56
N LYS A 212 2.04 -17.28 8.77
CA LYS A 212 1.09 -17.67 9.81
C LYS A 212 0.18 -16.49 10.15
N PRO A 213 -1.16 -16.64 10.10
CA PRO A 213 -2.08 -15.59 10.52
C PRO A 213 -1.82 -15.12 11.95
N SER A 214 -2.01 -13.83 12.20
CA SER A 214 -1.82 -13.24 13.54
C SER A 214 -2.97 -13.55 14.51
N ILE A 215 -4.15 -13.86 13.97
CA ILE A 215 -5.38 -14.17 14.71
C ILE A 215 -5.75 -15.62 14.39
N ASP A 216 -6.06 -16.40 15.42
CA ASP A 216 -6.50 -17.80 15.36
C ASP A 216 -5.76 -18.69 14.34
N PRO A 217 -4.42 -18.71 14.35
CA PRO A 217 -3.63 -19.41 13.34
C PRO A 217 -3.91 -20.91 13.22
N GLN A 218 -4.37 -21.55 14.30
CA GLN A 218 -4.74 -22.96 14.30
C GLN A 218 -5.84 -23.28 13.29
N ASP A 219 -6.77 -22.34 13.03
CA ASP A 219 -7.90 -22.54 12.13
C ASP A 219 -7.49 -22.51 10.66
N TYR A 220 -6.32 -21.95 10.37
CA TYR A 220 -5.75 -21.84 9.04
C TYR A 220 -4.70 -22.91 8.75
N TYR A 221 -4.32 -23.72 9.75
CA TYR A 221 -3.30 -24.74 9.56
C TYR A 221 -3.89 -25.99 8.93
N SER A 222 -3.58 -26.22 7.66
CA SER A 222 -4.14 -27.33 6.91
C SER A 222 -3.45 -28.67 7.25
N ARG A 223 -4.15 -29.78 6.96
CA ARG A 223 -3.59 -31.14 7.01
C ARG A 223 -2.31 -31.28 6.16
N LYS A 224 -2.11 -30.43 5.15
CA LYS A 224 -0.92 -30.45 4.27
C LYS A 224 0.32 -29.82 4.90
N GLY A 225 0.25 -29.40 6.17
CA GLY A 225 1.39 -28.84 6.90
C GLY A 225 1.70 -27.39 6.52
N SER A 226 0.74 -26.69 5.91
CA SER A 226 0.87 -25.28 5.52
C SER A 226 -0.36 -24.49 5.94
N TYR A 227 -0.18 -23.18 6.15
CA TYR A 227 -1.28 -22.26 6.39
C TYR A 227 -2.02 -21.96 5.08
N GLY A 228 -3.35 -21.85 5.13
CA GLY A 228 -4.16 -21.56 3.96
C GLY A 228 -5.60 -21.19 4.28
N LEU A 229 -6.26 -20.53 3.33
CA LEU A 229 -7.69 -20.25 3.36
C LEU A 229 -8.43 -21.28 2.50
N ALA A 230 -9.26 -22.12 3.13
CA ALA A 230 -10.15 -23.00 2.39
C ALA A 230 -11.29 -22.17 1.78
N THR A 231 -11.45 -22.25 0.46
CA THR A 231 -12.47 -21.51 -0.29
C THR A 231 -13.29 -22.50 -1.10
N LEU A 232 -14.61 -22.37 -1.07
CA LEU A 232 -15.52 -23.07 -1.97
C LEU A 232 -15.95 -22.09 -3.06
N VAL A 233 -15.87 -22.53 -4.31
CA VAL A 233 -16.29 -21.73 -5.46
C VAL A 233 -17.31 -22.55 -6.24
N VAL A 234 -18.41 -21.90 -6.63
CA VAL A 234 -19.41 -22.48 -7.52
C VAL A 234 -19.23 -21.86 -8.90
N CYS A 235 -19.21 -22.67 -9.94
CA CYS A 235 -19.19 -22.19 -11.32
C CYS A 235 -20.26 -22.84 -12.19
N ASP A 236 -20.74 -22.10 -13.19
CA ASP A 236 -21.64 -22.63 -14.22
C ASP A 236 -20.88 -23.42 -15.31
N ALA A 237 -21.59 -23.90 -16.32
CA ALA A 237 -21.01 -24.67 -17.42
C ALA A 237 -20.00 -23.84 -18.25
N GLU A 238 -20.21 -22.52 -18.29
CA GLU A 238 -19.38 -21.52 -18.94
C GLU A 238 -18.19 -21.07 -18.09
N LYS A 239 -18.00 -21.70 -16.92
CA LYS A 239 -16.92 -21.43 -15.95
C LYS A 239 -16.98 -20.03 -15.34
N GLN A 240 -18.14 -19.38 -15.37
CA GLN A 240 -18.37 -18.15 -14.62
C GLN A 240 -18.61 -18.49 -13.16
N ILE A 241 -18.11 -17.64 -12.25
CA ILE A 241 -18.29 -17.83 -10.82
C ILE A 241 -19.68 -17.31 -10.45
N ILE A 242 -20.46 -18.14 -9.75
CA ILE A 242 -21.77 -17.75 -9.22
C ILE A 242 -21.71 -17.75 -7.70
N THR A 243 -22.29 -16.72 -7.08
CA THR A 243 -22.42 -16.64 -5.61
C THR A 243 -23.80 -17.10 -5.19
N THR A 244 -23.88 -17.86 -4.10
CA THR A 244 -25.12 -18.41 -3.53
C THR A 244 -25.81 -17.44 -2.59
#